data_AF-A0A482W430-F1
#
_entry.id   AF-A0A482W430-F1
#
_cell.length_a   1.000
_cell.length_b   1.000
_cell.length_c   1.000
_cell.angle_alpha   90.00
_cell.angle_beta   90.00
_cell.angle_gamma   90.00
#
_symmetry.space_group_name_H-M   'P 1'
#
loop_
_entity.id
_entity.type
_entity.pdbx_description
1 polymer ?
#
loop_
_entity_poly.entity_id
_entity_poly.type
_entity_poly.pdbx_seq_one_letter_code
_entity_poly.pdbx_strand_id
1 'polypeptide(L)' 'MAKALDKDAATYPKERDGFLRDLHHFHETRGTPFRRPPILAGKEVDLYLLYTLVTGQGGWIKFYS' A
#
# COMPACT_ATOMS: atom_id res chain seq x y z
N MET A 1 5.34 8.07 -8.86
CA MET A 1 4.89 7.44 -7.61
C MET A 1 4.40 8.50 -6.62
N ALA A 2 5.20 9.51 -6.25
CA ALA A 2 4.76 10.60 -5.36
C ALA A 2 3.76 11.63 -5.96
N LYS A 3 3.72 11.77 -7.30
CA LYS A 3 2.85 12.75 -8.00
C LYS A 3 1.35 12.55 -7.79
N ALA A 4 0.89 11.33 -7.49
CA ALA A 4 -0.55 11.07 -7.30
C ALA A 4 -1.07 11.48 -5.92
N LEU A 5 -0.17 11.73 -4.96
CA LEU A 5 -0.50 12.05 -3.58
C LEU A 5 0.01 13.43 -3.14
N ASP A 6 0.56 14.22 -4.08
CA ASP A 6 1.20 15.53 -3.82
C ASP A 6 2.23 15.50 -2.69
N LYS A 7 2.94 14.37 -2.52
CA LYS A 7 3.98 14.20 -1.50
C LYS A 7 5.35 14.56 -2.07
N ASP A 8 6.20 15.16 -1.24
CA ASP A 8 7.59 15.40 -1.61
C ASP A 8 8.39 14.08 -1.69
N ALA A 9 9.57 14.16 -2.32
CA ALA A 9 10.41 13.00 -2.63
C ALA A 9 10.97 12.29 -1.39
N ALA A 10 11.02 12.94 -0.22
CA ALA A 10 11.50 12.35 1.02
C ALA A 10 10.37 11.77 1.89
N THR A 11 9.19 12.41 1.87
CA THR A 11 8.04 11.98 2.67
C THR A 11 7.43 10.67 2.18
N TYR A 12 7.25 10.53 0.86
CA TYR A 12 6.59 9.34 0.30
C TYR A 12 7.31 8.03 0.64
N PRO A 13 8.63 7.87 0.43
CA PRO A 13 9.33 6.62 0.77
C PRO A 13 9.25 6.31 2.27
N LYS A 14 9.35 7.32 3.14
CA LYS A 14 9.30 7.15 4.59
C LYS A 14 7.97 6.58 5.06
N GLU A 15 6.86 7.11 4.56
CA GLU A 15 5.52 6.64 4.91
C GLU A 15 5.21 5.28 4.29
N ARG A 16 5.62 5.06 3.02
CA ARG A 16 5.49 3.76 2.36
C ARG A 16 6.21 2.67 3.16
N ASP A 17 7.45 2.92 3.58
CA ASP A 17 8.23 1.95 4.34
C ASP A 17 7.65 1.72 5.74
N GLY A 18 7.06 2.75 6.36
CA GLY A 18 6.30 2.62 7.61
C GLY A 18 5.08 1.71 7.43
N PHE A 19 4.25 1.99 6.42
CA PHE A 19 3.08 1.19 6.09
C PHE A 19 3.43 -0.27 5.83
N LEU A 20 4.50 -0.54 5.07
CA LEU A 20 4.93 -1.91 4.79
C LEU A 20 5.40 -2.64 6.05
N ARG A 21 6.16 -1.98 6.94
CA ARG A 21 6.57 -2.58 8.22
C ARG A 21 5.36 -3.00 9.06
N ASP A 22 4.36 -2.12 9.18
CA ASP A 22 3.16 -2.39 9.96
C ASP A 22 2.34 -3.53 9.33
N LEU A 23 2.24 -3.56 8.00
CA LEU A 23 1.55 -4.62 7.26
C LEU A 23 2.24 -5.99 7.42
N HIS A 24 3.57 -6.03 7.35
CA HIS A 24 4.33 -7.25 7.60
C HIS A 24 4.10 -7.76 9.04
N HIS A 25 4.20 -6.87 10.03
CA HIS A 25 3.97 -7.22 11.42
C HIS A 25 2.54 -7.75 11.66
N PHE A 26 1.53 -7.11 11.06
CA PHE A 26 0.15 -7.58 11.13
C PHE A 26 0.00 -9.01 10.59
N HIS A 27 0.66 -9.33 9.48
CA HIS A 27 0.60 -10.66 8.89
C HIS A 27 1.39 -11.72 9.67
N GLU A 28 2.52 -11.35 10.25
CA GLU A 28 3.28 -12.23 11.13
C GLU A 28 2.49 -12.60 12.39
N THR A 29 1.89 -11.61 13.06
CA THR A 29 1.09 -11.84 14.28
C THR A 29 -0.17 -12.68 14.04
N ARG A 30 -0.67 -12.74 12.81
CA ARG A 30 -1.82 -13.54 12.40
C ARG A 30 -1.47 -14.93 11.86
N GLY A 31 -0.18 -15.26 11.76
CA GLY A 31 0.28 -16.55 11.22
C GLY A 31 0.16 -16.66 9.69
N THR A 32 0.02 -15.54 8.98
CA THR A 32 -0.08 -15.48 7.51
C THR A 32 1.04 -14.62 6.92
N PRO A 33 2.33 -14.96 7.15
CA PRO A 33 3.45 -14.09 6.80
C PRO A 33 3.50 -13.80 5.30
N PHE A 34 3.55 -12.53 4.98
CA PHE A 34 3.63 -12.01 3.61
C PHE A 34 5.09 -11.73 3.28
N ARG A 35 5.70 -12.57 2.44
CA ARG A 35 7.16 -12.54 2.17
C ARG A 35 7.56 -11.84 0.87
N ARG A 36 6.62 -11.69 -0.06
CA ARG A 36 6.90 -11.12 -1.38
C ARG A 36 5.78 -10.16 -1.76
N PRO A 37 6.11 -8.97 -2.27
CA PRO A 37 5.12 -8.04 -2.76
C PRO A 37 4.32 -8.65 -3.92
N PRO A 38 3.00 -8.37 -4.04
CA PRO A 38 2.20 -8.91 -5.11
C PRO A 38 2.64 -8.32 -6.45
N ILE A 39 2.56 -9.14 -7.49
CA ILE A 39 2.93 -8.77 -8.86
C ILE A 39 1.65 -8.73 -9.69
N LEU A 40 1.43 -7.62 -10.39
CA LEU A 40 0.33 -7.45 -11.34
C LEU A 40 0.92 -7.11 -12.71
N ALA A 41 0.57 -7.91 -13.72
CA ALA A 41 1.09 -7.76 -15.09
C ALA A 41 2.63 -7.66 -15.17
N GLY A 42 3.34 -8.45 -14.35
CA GLY A 42 4.80 -8.46 -14.29
C GLY A 42 5.44 -7.29 -13.54
N LYS A 43 4.66 -6.41 -12.91
CA LYS A 43 5.15 -5.29 -12.10
C LYS A 43 4.79 -5.47 -10.64
N GLU A 44 5.72 -5.12 -9.76
CA GLU A 44 5.46 -5.05 -8.33
C GLU A 44 4.40 -3.98 -8.04
N VAL A 45 3.41 -4.34 -7.22
CA VAL A 45 2.34 -3.42 -6.83
C VAL A 45 2.79 -2.60 -5.63
N ASP A 46 2.73 -1.27 -5.76
CA ASP A 46 2.89 -0.36 -4.64
C ASP A 46 1.63 -0.40 -3.75
N LEU A 47 1.68 -1.23 -2.71
CA LEU A 47 0.56 -1.45 -1.79
C LEU A 47 0.17 -0.19 -1.02
N TYR A 48 1.13 0.68 -0.71
CA TYR A 48 0.87 1.94 -0.02
C TYR A 48 0.08 2.90 -0.92
N LEU A 49 0.50 3.02 -2.18
CA LEU A 49 -0.23 3.82 -3.17
C LEU A 49 -1.64 3.29 -3.37
N LEU A 50 -1.77 1.98 -3.57
CA LEU A 50 -3.06 1.32 -3.78
C LEU A 50 -4.01 1.59 -2.61
N TYR A 51 -3.54 1.35 -1.38
CA TYR A 51 -4.30 1.60 -0.17
C TYR A 51 -4.75 3.07 -0.09
N THR A 52 -3.83 4.01 -0.31
CA THR A 52 -4.13 5.45 -0.20
C THR A 52 -5.14 5.91 -1.25
N LEU A 53 -5.03 5.43 -2.49
CA LEU A 53 -5.97 5.79 -3.56
C LEU A 53 -7.38 5.24 -3.29
N VAL A 54 -7.48 3.96 -2.90
CA VAL A 54 -8.77 3.32 -2.63
C VAL A 54 -9.46 3.96 -1.43
N THR A 55 -8.71 4.21 -0.34
CA THR A 55 -9.27 4.84 0.86
C THR A 55 -9.63 6.30 0.63
N GLY A 56 -8.83 7.05 -0.12
CA GLY A 56 -9.10 8.44 -0.51
C GLY A 56 -10.39 8.59 -1.34
N GLN A 57 -10.79 7.56 -2.07
CA GLN A 57 -12.04 7.55 -2.85
C GLN A 57 -13.26 7.04 -2.06
N GLY A 58 -13.15 6.88 -0.74
CA GLY A 58 -14.24 6.42 0.12
C GLY A 58 -14.24 4.91 0.38
N GLY A 59 -13.11 4.24 0.12
CA GLY A 59 -12.93 2.82 0.35
C GLY A 59 -13.45 1.96 -0.80
N TRP A 60 -13.13 0.66 -0.72
CA TRP A 60 -13.45 -0.29 -1.79
C TRP A 60 -14.95 -0.51 -1.98
N ILE A 61 -15.76 -0.32 -0.93
CA ILE A 61 -17.22 -0.54 -0.97
C ILE A 61 -17.90 0.35 -2.02
N LYS A 62 -17.39 1.58 -2.25
CA LYS A 62 -17.95 2.49 -3.25
C LYS A 62 -17.78 2.03 -4.70
N PHE A 63 -16.89 1.08 -4.97
CA PHE A 63 -16.66 0.56 -6.33
C PHE A 63 -17.61 -0.58 -6.71
N TYR A 64 -18.32 -1.17 -5.75
CA TYR A 64 -19.19 -2.32 -5.97
C TYR A 64 -20.68 -2.00 -5.72
N SER A 65 -21.02 -0.74 -5.45
CA SER A 65 -22.39 -0.25 -5.27
C SER A 65 -22.96 0.35 -6.55
#